data_AF-A0AAN5JT22-F1
#
_entry.id   AF-A0AAN5JT22-F1
#
_cell.length_a   1.000
_cell.length_b   1.000
_cell.length_c   1.000
_cell.angle_alpha   90.00
_cell.angle_beta   90.00
_cell.angle_gamma   90.00
#
_symmetry.space_group_name_H-M   'P 1'
#
loop_
_entity.id
_entity.type
_entity.pdbx_description
1 polymer ?
#
loop_
_entity_poly.entity_id
_entity_poly.type
_entity_poly.pdbx_seq_one_letter_code
_entity_poly.pdbx_strand_id
1 'polypeptide(L)'
;MKATANFIACPHESQGTSYDVLFVNADAPSTEIWEAAFSRLEAVRRLNDELSVAVDDKSTQTPLALVNSILLSDAMAMINLIGNRLDQESKE
;
A
#
# COMPACT_ATOMS: atom_id res chain seq x y z
N MET A 1 4.75 19.09 25.24
CA MET A 1 4.63 17.66 24.90
C MET A 1 4.99 17.51 23.43
N LYS A 2 5.84 16.54 23.05
CA LYS A 2 6.00 16.20 21.62
C LYS A 2 4.65 15.66 21.15
N ALA A 3 4.12 16.20 20.05
CA ALA A 3 2.97 15.59 19.40
C ALA A 3 3.35 14.14 19.08
N THR A 4 2.63 13.18 19.66
CA THR A 4 2.77 11.77 19.29
C THR A 4 2.16 11.62 17.93
N ALA A 5 2.96 11.25 16.93
CA ALA A 5 2.46 11.00 15.58
C ALA A 5 1.33 9.96 15.63
N ASN A 6 0.26 10.23 14.89
CA ASN A 6 -0.88 9.33 14.73
C ASN A 6 -0.52 8.21 13.76
N PHE A 7 -0.71 6.96 14.16
CA PHE A 7 -0.41 5.79 13.34
C PHE A 7 -1.66 4.95 13.13
N ILE A 8 -1.89 4.53 11.88
CA ILE A 8 -3.00 3.65 11.50
C ILE A 8 -2.41 2.35 10.97
N ALA A 9 -2.93 1.22 11.41
CA ALA A 9 -2.50 -0.09 10.94
C ALA A 9 -2.80 -0.27 9.45
N CYS A 10 -1.88 -0.88 8.70
CA CYS A 10 -2.16 -1.33 7.34
C CYS A 10 -3.22 -2.47 7.34
N PRO A 11 -3.96 -2.69 6.25
CA PRO A 11 -4.96 -3.75 6.15
C PRO A 11 -4.37 -5.15 6.38
N HIS A 12 -5.19 -6.11 6.81
CA HIS A 12 -4.74 -7.47 7.10
C HIS A 12 -3.98 -8.13 5.93
N GLU A 13 -4.44 -7.91 4.70
CA GLU A 13 -3.80 -8.43 3.47
C GLU A 13 -2.39 -7.87 3.24
N SER A 14 -2.09 -6.69 3.78
CA SER A 14 -0.76 -6.06 3.79
C SER A 14 0.15 -6.63 4.89
N GLN A 15 -0.44 -7.06 6.02
CA GLN A 15 0.31 -7.51 7.20
C GLN A 15 0.93 -8.90 7.02
N GLY A 16 0.23 -9.83 6.34
CA GLY A 16 0.65 -11.23 6.22
C GLY A 16 0.76 -11.96 7.58
N THR A 17 0.18 -11.40 8.63
CA THR A 17 0.20 -11.90 10.01
C THR A 17 -1.13 -11.61 10.70
N SER A 18 -1.36 -12.27 11.84
CA SER A 18 -2.58 -12.12 12.63
C SER A 18 -2.61 -10.87 13.53
N TYR A 19 -1.52 -10.11 13.62
CA TYR A 19 -1.40 -8.93 14.47
C TYR A 19 -1.03 -7.70 13.65
N ASP A 20 -1.48 -6.53 14.08
CA ASP A 20 -1.11 -5.25 13.47
C ASP A 20 0.35 -4.90 13.83
N VAL A 21 1.25 -5.04 12.86
CA VAL A 21 2.69 -4.78 13.04
C VAL A 21 3.25 -3.75 12.06
N LEU A 22 2.55 -3.51 10.94
CA LEU A 22 2.84 -2.45 9.97
C LEU A 22 1.85 -1.30 10.12
N PHE A 23 2.37 -0.08 10.17
CA PHE A 23 1.59 1.14 10.40
C PHE A 23 2.00 2.27 9.45
N VAL A 24 1.02 3.07 9.05
CA VAL A 24 1.21 4.32 8.29
C VAL A 24 1.09 5.50 9.26
N ASN A 25 2.02 6.45 9.17
CA ASN A 25 1.92 7.73 9.87
C ASN A 25 0.80 8.57 9.23
N ALA A 26 -0.34 8.64 9.91
CA ALA A 26 -1.52 9.36 9.48
C ALA A 26 -1.41 10.88 9.57
N ASP A 27 -0.31 11.41 10.14
CA ASP A 27 -0.01 12.84 10.15
C ASP A 27 1.01 13.23 9.06
N ALA A 28 1.52 12.27 8.29
CA ALA A 28 2.46 12.58 7.21
C ALA A 28 1.79 13.43 6.10
N PRO A 29 2.52 14.33 5.42
CA PRO A 29 1.97 15.09 4.30
C PRO A 29 1.32 14.20 3.24
N SER A 30 0.20 14.63 2.66
CA SER A 30 -0.52 13.84 1.65
C SER A 30 0.34 13.51 0.44
N THR A 31 1.29 14.39 0.09
CA THR A 31 2.28 14.17 -0.99
C THR A 31 3.22 13.01 -0.68
N GLU A 32 3.72 12.90 0.55
CA GLU A 32 4.60 11.81 0.99
C GLU A 32 3.86 10.47 1.01
N ILE A 33 2.60 10.48 1.47
CA ILE A 33 1.73 9.28 1.46
C ILE A 33 1.43 8.86 0.01
N TRP A 34 1.20 9.83 -0.89
CA TRP A 34 0.97 9.57 -2.30
C TRP A 34 2.21 8.97 -2.97
N GLU A 35 3.39 9.53 -2.74
CA GLU A 35 4.65 9.00 -3.28
C GLU A 35 4.90 7.57 -2.79
N ALA A 36 4.63 7.30 -1.52
CA ALA A 36 4.73 5.95 -0.95
C ALA A 36 3.73 4.97 -1.59
N ALA A 37 2.48 5.39 -1.85
CA ALA A 37 1.48 4.58 -2.53
C ALA A 37 1.86 4.33 -4.00
N PHE A 38 2.28 5.38 -4.71
CA PHE A 38 2.70 5.32 -6.10
C PHE A 38 3.91 4.41 -6.29
N SER A 39 4.89 4.46 -5.39
CA SER A 39 6.06 3.57 -5.41
C SER A 39 5.66 2.08 -5.38
N ARG A 40 4.64 1.72 -4.60
CA ARG A 40 4.11 0.33 -4.56
C ARG A 40 3.35 -0.05 -5.81
N LEU A 41 2.53 0.85 -6.36
CA LEU A 41 1.87 0.63 -7.65
C LEU A 41 2.90 0.41 -8.77
N GLU A 42 3.97 1.20 -8.78
CA GLU A 42 5.06 1.06 -9.74
C GLU A 42 5.83 -0.25 -9.54
N ALA A 43 6.02 -0.70 -8.30
CA ALA A 43 6.60 -2.01 -8.02
C ALA A 43 5.74 -3.16 -8.56
N VAL A 44 4.41 -3.10 -8.36
CA VAL A 44 3.46 -4.06 -8.95
C VAL A 44 3.54 -4.05 -10.48
N ARG A 45 3.58 -2.86 -11.09
CA ARG A 45 3.70 -2.71 -12.54
C ARG A 45 4.97 -3.38 -13.06
N ARG A 46 6.13 -3.09 -12.46
CA ARG A 46 7.42 -3.69 -12.84
C ARG A 46 7.43 -5.21 -12.66
N LEU A 47 6.88 -5.73 -11.56
CA LEU A 47 6.77 -7.17 -11.34
C LEU A 47 5.92 -7.86 -12.43
N ASN A 48 4.82 -7.22 -12.83
CA ASN A 48 3.97 -7.72 -13.91
C ASN A 48 4.64 -7.65 -15.28
N ASP A 49 5.41 -6.59 -15.56
CA ASP A 49 6.19 -6.46 -16.80
C ASP A 49 7.24 -7.58 -16.91
N GLU A 50 8.02 -7.81 -15.86
CA GLU A 50 9.01 -8.89 -15.81
C GLU A 50 8.34 -10.26 -15.99
N LEU A 51 7.17 -10.47 -15.39
CA LEU A 51 6.41 -11.70 -15.56
C LEU A 51 5.92 -11.89 -17.00
N SER A 52 5.47 -10.81 -17.67
CA SER A 52 5.00 -10.88 -19.05
C SER A 52 6.09 -11.39 -20.02
N VAL A 53 7.36 -11.16 -19.68
CA VAL A 53 8.53 -11.64 -20.43
C VAL A 53 8.89 -13.09 -20.06
N ALA A 54 8.63 -13.50 -18.81
CA ALA A 54 9.04 -14.80 -18.26
C ALA A 54 8.02 -15.95 -18.46
N VAL A 55 6.95 -15.76 -19.23
CA VAL A 55 5.85 -16.73 -19.37
C VAL A 55 6.27 -17.97 -20.18
N ASP A 56 6.84 -18.96 -19.49
CA ASP A 56 6.89 -20.37 -19.95
C ASP A 56 6.57 -21.38 -18.83
N ASP A 57 6.43 -20.95 -17.56
CA ASP A 57 6.16 -21.88 -16.46
C ASP A 57 5.11 -21.34 -15.46
N LYS A 58 4.06 -22.13 -15.22
CA LYS A 58 2.94 -21.78 -14.31
C LYS A 58 3.34 -21.79 -12.84
N SER A 59 4.50 -22.38 -12.51
CA SER A 59 5.01 -22.54 -11.14
C SER A 59 5.29 -21.21 -10.42
N THR A 60 5.53 -20.12 -11.14
CA THR A 60 5.86 -18.79 -10.59
C THR A 60 4.65 -17.91 -10.29
N GLN A 61 3.45 -18.27 -10.75
CA GLN A 61 2.29 -17.38 -10.71
C GLN A 61 1.70 -17.18 -9.30
N THR A 62 1.75 -18.18 -8.41
CA THR A 62 1.14 -18.12 -7.08
C THR A 62 1.89 -17.21 -6.09
N PRO A 63 3.23 -17.30 -5.94
CA PRO A 63 3.97 -16.38 -5.07
C PRO A 63 3.89 -14.92 -5.56
N LEU A 64 3.87 -14.71 -6.88
CA LEU A 64 3.75 -13.37 -7.47
C LEU A 64 2.37 -12.74 -7.22
N ALA A 65 1.30 -13.53 -7.36
CA ALA A 65 -0.04 -13.07 -7.03
C ALA A 65 -0.14 -12.61 -5.56
N LEU A 66 0.52 -13.33 -4.64
CA LEU A 66 0.59 -12.95 -3.23
C LEU A 66 1.31 -11.61 -3.04
N VAL A 67 2.50 -11.44 -3.63
CA VAL A 67 3.27 -10.18 -3.51
C VAL A 67 2.50 -9.01 -4.11
N ASN A 68 1.87 -9.19 -5.27
CA ASN A 68 1.02 -8.16 -5.88
C ASN A 68 -0.15 -7.79 -4.98
N SER A 69 -0.81 -8.78 -4.36
CA SER A 69 -1.91 -8.53 -3.43
C SER A 69 -1.48 -7.69 -2.23
N ILE A 70 -0.31 -7.98 -1.65
CA ILE A 70 0.24 -7.22 -0.52
C ILE A 70 0.51 -5.76 -0.94
N LEU A 71 1.27 -5.57 -2.01
CA LEU A 71 1.66 -4.23 -2.48
C LEU A 71 0.46 -3.39 -2.94
N LEU A 72 -0.54 -4.01 -3.57
CA LEU A 72 -1.79 -3.33 -3.93
C LEU A 72 -2.60 -2.96 -2.69
N SER A 73 -2.69 -3.85 -1.71
CA SER A 73 -3.41 -3.57 -0.46
C SER A 73 -2.76 -2.41 0.31
N ASP A 74 -1.42 -2.37 0.40
CA ASP A 74 -0.68 -1.22 0.94
C ASP A 74 -1.04 0.08 0.21
N ALA A 75 -0.96 0.08 -1.13
CA ALA A 75 -1.18 1.26 -1.94
C ALA A 75 -2.61 1.79 -1.77
N MET A 76 -3.60 0.89 -1.82
CA MET A 76 -5.01 1.25 -1.66
C MET A 76 -5.30 1.81 -0.27
N ALA A 77 -4.69 1.28 0.79
CA ALA A 77 -4.84 1.83 2.13
C ALA A 77 -4.35 3.28 2.23
N MET A 78 -3.20 3.58 1.63
CA MET A 78 -2.65 4.94 1.60
C MET A 78 -3.47 5.89 0.72
N ILE A 79 -3.99 5.41 -0.42
CA ILE A 79 -4.89 6.20 -1.27
C ILE A 79 -6.20 6.50 -0.53
N ASN A 80 -6.77 5.52 0.16
CA ASN A 80 -7.98 5.71 0.97
C ASN A 80 -7.74 6.71 2.11
N LEU A 81 -6.57 6.69 2.74
CA LEU A 81 -6.20 7.68 3.75
C LEU A 81 -6.20 9.10 3.17
N ILE A 82 -5.66 9.29 1.96
CA ILE A 82 -5.70 10.58 1.26
C ILE A 82 -7.15 10.96 0.92
N GLY A 83 -7.94 10.03 0.38
CA GLY A 83 -9.35 10.26 0.06
C GLY A 83 -10.17 10.71 1.27
N ASN A 84 -9.97 10.05 2.41
CA ASN A 84 -10.64 10.42 3.67
C ASN A 84 -10.29 11.85 4.14
N ARG A 85 -9.07 12.34 3.89
CA ARG A 85 -8.69 13.73 4.20
C ARG A 85 -9.42 14.73 3.31
N LEU A 86 -9.46 14.46 2.01
CA LEU A 86 -10.17 15.31 1.06
C LEU A 86 -11.68 15.38 1.38
N ASP A 87 -12.27 14.26 1.78
CA ASP A 87 -13.67 14.21 2.21
C ASP A 87 -13.93 15.01 3.49
N GLN A 88 -12.95 15.12 4.39
CA GLN A 88 -13.04 15.95 5.60
C GLN A 88 -12.93 17.44 5.26
N GLU A 89 -11.96 17.82 4.43
CA GLU A 89 -11.79 19.21 3.96
C GLU A 89 -13.01 19.74 3.20
N SER A 90 -13.73 18.87 2.48
CA SER A 90 -14.96 19.27 1.75
C SER A 90 -16.18 19.57 2.64
N LYS A 91 -16.11 19.20 3.93
CA LYS A 91 -17.21 19.38 4.90
C LYS A 91 -17.00 20.58 5.85
N GLU A 92 -15.85 21.24 5.76
CA GLU A 92 -15.51 22.48 6.46
C GLU A 92 -15.79 23.71 5.60
#